data_AF-A0A834GBH2-F1
#
_entry.id   AF-A0A834GBH2-F1
#
_cell.length_a   1.000
_cell.length_b   1.000
_cell.length_c   1.000
_cell.angle_alpha   90.00
_cell.angle_beta   90.00
_cell.angle_gamma   90.00
#
_symmetry.space_group_name_H-M   'P 1'
#
loop_
_entity.id
_entity.type
_entity.pdbx_description
1 polymer ?
#
loop_
_entity_poly.entity_id
_entity_poly.type
_entity_poly.pdbx_seq_one_letter_code
_entity_poly.pdbx_strand_id
1 'polypeptide(L)'
;MEEEFGAGNAVVLKPSEIAPASSSLLAKLFGEYLDSSAVKVVEGAVPETSALLERKWDKILYTGYSPNPPQNIKGLYGSKRYKVTARRIIGGKWALNNGQACIAADHIITTKEVAPKLIDALKLELEKFFGKDPLISEDLPRIVANPHLPFGGVGESGIGACHGKFSFDTFSHKKAVLYRSFAGDAPARYPPYKPRKLRLLKALLGGDIIGISP
;
A
#
# COMPACT_ATOMS: atom_id res chain seq x y z
N MET A 1 0.84 9.18 -6.75
CA MET A 1 0.44 10.60 -6.86
C MET A 1 -0.44 10.81 -8.08
N GLU A 2 0.01 10.41 -9.28
CA GLU A 2 -0.80 10.52 -10.51
C GLU A 2 -2.20 9.87 -10.40
N GLU A 3 -2.30 8.78 -9.65
CA GLU A 3 -3.51 7.96 -9.53
C GLU A 3 -4.54 8.49 -8.52
N GLU A 4 -4.17 9.46 -7.67
CA GLU A 4 -5.07 10.09 -6.69
C GLU A 4 -5.95 11.14 -7.37
N PHE A 5 -5.37 11.88 -8.34
CA PHE A 5 -6.10 12.77 -9.25
C PHE A 5 -7.11 12.01 -10.12
N GLY A 6 -6.79 10.76 -10.47
CA GLY A 6 -7.68 9.91 -11.26
C GLY A 6 -9.04 9.65 -10.61
N ALA A 7 -9.15 9.78 -9.29
CA ALA A 7 -10.41 9.61 -8.56
C ALA A 7 -11.23 10.92 -8.42
N GLY A 8 -10.74 12.04 -8.97
CA GLY A 8 -11.46 13.32 -8.97
C GLY A 8 -11.44 14.10 -7.65
N ASN A 9 -10.44 13.86 -6.81
CA ASN A 9 -10.30 14.55 -5.52
C ASN A 9 -9.44 15.82 -5.63
N ALA A 10 -9.75 16.80 -4.78
CA ALA A 10 -8.79 17.86 -4.44
C ALA A 10 -7.73 17.31 -3.48
N VAL A 11 -6.48 17.74 -3.64
CA VAL A 11 -5.33 17.15 -2.94
C VAL A 11 -4.47 18.23 -2.31
N VAL A 12 -4.08 18.01 -1.06
CA VAL A 12 -3.00 18.77 -0.42
C VAL A 12 -1.83 17.83 -0.14
N LEU A 13 -0.68 18.18 -0.71
CA LEU A 13 0.57 17.44 -0.57
C LEU A 13 1.46 18.11 0.47
N LYS A 14 1.93 17.33 1.44
CA LYS A 14 2.92 17.76 2.43
C LYS A 14 4.20 16.95 2.22
N PRO A 15 5.18 17.44 1.43
CA PRO A 15 6.47 16.79 1.27
C PRO A 15 7.30 16.82 2.57
N SER A 16 8.25 15.89 2.69
CA SER A 16 9.13 15.83 3.86
C SER A 16 10.18 16.95 3.84
N GLU A 17 10.33 17.61 4.98
CA GLU A 17 11.35 18.63 5.26
C GLU A 17 12.79 18.08 5.21
N ILE A 18 12.96 16.76 5.33
CA ILE A 18 14.27 16.09 5.26
C ILE A 18 14.81 16.06 3.81
N ALA A 19 13.93 16.26 2.82
CA ALA A 19 14.29 16.35 1.40
C ALA A 19 13.93 17.73 0.80
N PRO A 20 14.58 18.82 1.24
CA PRO A 20 14.15 20.19 0.94
C PRO A 20 14.24 20.53 -0.55
N ALA A 21 15.26 20.05 -1.27
CA ALA A 21 15.38 20.29 -2.71
C ALA A 21 14.21 19.66 -3.50
N SER A 22 13.82 18.43 -3.15
CA SER A 22 12.68 17.74 -3.75
C SER A 22 11.36 18.42 -3.37
N SER A 23 11.22 18.85 -2.11
CA SER A 23 10.05 19.59 -1.61
C SER A 23 9.82 20.86 -2.41
N SER A 24 10.84 21.71 -2.56
CA SER A 24 10.72 22.99 -3.25
C SER A 24 10.53 22.82 -4.75
N LEU A 25 11.14 21.78 -5.35
CA LEU A 25 10.88 21.43 -6.74
C LEU A 25 9.42 21.01 -6.95
N LEU A 26 8.86 20.19 -6.07
CA LEU A 26 7.44 19.80 -6.12
C LEU A 26 6.53 21.02 -5.96
N ALA A 27 6.80 21.88 -4.97
CA ALA A 27 6.02 23.09 -4.74
C ALA A 27 6.00 24.01 -5.96
N LYS A 28 7.17 24.20 -6.61
CA LYS A 28 7.29 24.98 -7.84
C LYS A 28 6.52 24.34 -8.99
N LEU A 29 6.82 23.09 -9.33
CA LEU A 29 6.23 22.44 -10.51
C LEU A 29 4.71 22.28 -10.36
N PHE A 30 4.22 22.01 -9.16
CA PHE A 30 2.78 21.83 -8.97
C PHE A 30 2.03 23.15 -9.11
N GLY A 31 2.62 24.25 -8.64
CA GLY A 31 2.07 25.59 -8.85
C GLY A 31 2.09 26.03 -10.32
N GLU A 32 3.06 25.57 -11.11
CA GLU A 32 3.19 25.91 -12.54
C GLU A 32 2.26 25.08 -13.44
N TYR A 33 2.06 23.79 -13.12
CA TYR A 33 1.43 22.85 -14.04
C TYR A 33 0.05 22.32 -13.60
N LEU A 34 -0.34 22.48 -12.33
CA LEU A 34 -1.61 21.97 -11.81
C LEU A 34 -2.53 23.11 -11.32
N ASP A 35 -3.83 22.86 -11.31
CA ASP A 35 -4.82 23.80 -10.80
C ASP A 35 -4.63 24.01 -9.29
N SER A 36 -4.11 25.18 -8.92
CA SER A 36 -3.84 25.56 -7.52
C SER A 36 -5.08 25.61 -6.61
N SER A 37 -6.30 25.62 -7.18
CA SER A 37 -7.54 25.51 -6.41
C SER A 37 -7.87 24.07 -6.03
N ALA A 38 -7.40 23.09 -6.81
CA ALA A 38 -7.62 21.67 -6.61
C ALA A 38 -6.39 20.95 -6.02
N VAL A 39 -5.18 21.41 -6.31
CA VAL A 39 -3.93 20.79 -5.89
C VAL A 39 -3.02 21.81 -5.23
N LYS A 40 -2.62 21.56 -3.98
CA LYS A 40 -1.74 22.46 -3.24
C LYS A 40 -0.59 21.71 -2.59
N VAL A 41 0.61 22.27 -2.67
CA VAL A 41 1.77 21.79 -1.90
C VAL A 41 1.94 22.70 -0.70
N VAL A 42 2.04 22.12 0.49
CA VAL A 42 2.33 22.82 1.74
C VAL A 42 3.67 22.33 2.26
N GLU A 43 4.69 23.17 2.13
CA GLU A 43 5.99 22.93 2.74
C GLU A 43 5.94 23.29 4.23
N GLY A 44 6.83 22.67 5.01
CA GLY A 44 6.88 22.86 6.46
C GLY A 44 7.36 21.61 7.19
N ALA A 45 7.38 21.64 8.51
CA ALA A 45 7.77 20.52 9.36
C ALA A 45 6.60 20.11 10.26
N VAL A 46 6.88 19.80 11.53
CA VAL A 46 5.87 19.39 12.51
C VAL A 46 4.76 20.44 12.70
N PRO A 47 5.02 21.76 12.83
CA PRO A 47 3.97 22.75 13.08
C PRO A 47 2.91 22.81 11.98
N GLU A 48 3.35 22.84 10.72
CA GLU A 48 2.46 22.88 9.55
C GLU A 48 1.71 21.55 9.39
N THR A 49 2.38 20.42 9.67
CA THR A 49 1.74 19.10 9.66
C THR A 49 0.64 19.02 10.71
N SER A 50 0.89 19.48 11.94
CA SER A 50 -0.12 19.54 13.00
C SER A 50 -1.31 20.42 12.61
N ALA A 51 -1.05 21.61 12.06
CA ALA A 51 -2.10 22.51 11.60
C ALA A 51 -2.93 21.93 10.44
N LEU A 52 -2.32 21.12 9.56
CA LEU A 52 -3.05 20.39 8.52
C LEU A 52 -3.92 19.29 9.12
N LEU A 53 -3.44 18.54 10.10
CA LEU A 53 -4.21 17.46 10.75
C LEU A 53 -5.42 17.95 11.55
N GLU A 54 -5.42 19.22 11.96
CA GLU A 54 -6.60 19.86 12.59
C GLU A 54 -7.72 20.18 11.59
N ARG A 55 -7.45 20.17 10.28
CA ARG A 55 -8.47 20.40 9.25
C ARG A 55 -9.30 19.14 9.00
N LYS A 56 -10.52 19.32 8.52
CA LYS A 56 -11.40 18.20 8.13
C LYS A 56 -10.99 17.69 6.76
N TRP A 57 -10.51 16.45 6.70
CA TRP A 57 -10.18 15.73 5.48
C TRP A 57 -11.10 14.53 5.29
N ASP A 58 -11.49 14.26 4.04
CA ASP A 58 -12.24 13.05 3.72
C ASP A 58 -11.35 11.79 3.79
N LYS A 59 -10.08 11.92 3.36
CA LYS A 59 -9.05 10.88 3.44
C LYS A 59 -7.68 11.49 3.70
N ILE A 60 -6.84 10.77 4.42
CA ILE A 60 -5.43 11.10 4.65
C ILE A 60 -4.61 9.87 4.26
N LEU A 61 -3.63 10.06 3.36
CA LEU A 61 -2.61 9.07 3.06
C LEU A 61 -1.29 9.49 3.72
N TYR A 62 -0.71 8.60 4.53
CA TYR A 62 0.54 8.85 5.23
C TYR A 62 1.54 7.74 4.95
N THR A 63 2.78 8.12 4.65
CA THR A 63 3.91 7.21 4.49
C THR A 63 5.01 7.63 5.46
N GLY A 64 5.28 6.80 6.47
CA GLY A 64 6.29 7.09 7.48
C GLY A 64 6.30 6.05 8.59
N TYR A 65 6.95 6.39 9.70
CA TYR A 65 7.11 5.49 10.84
C TYR A 65 5.87 5.45 11.76
N SER A 66 5.60 4.31 12.38
CA SER A 66 4.61 4.10 13.46
C SER A 66 5.34 3.65 14.74
N PRO A 67 5.04 4.25 15.91
CA PRO A 67 5.78 4.02 17.15
C PRO A 67 5.64 2.62 17.79
N ASN A 68 4.73 1.75 17.34
CA ASN A 68 4.50 0.43 17.96
C ASN A 68 4.58 -0.73 16.94
N PRO A 69 5.75 -1.32 16.63
CA PRO A 69 5.84 -2.43 15.68
C PRO A 69 5.53 -3.82 16.28
N PRO A 70 4.99 -4.79 15.51
CA PRO A 70 4.68 -6.15 15.93
C PRO A 70 5.86 -7.07 15.54
N GLN A 71 6.33 -7.88 16.48
CA GLN A 71 7.43 -8.81 16.23
C GLN A 71 6.93 -10.07 15.53
N ASN A 72 6.74 -10.02 14.21
CA ASN A 72 6.44 -11.20 13.41
C ASN A 72 7.44 -11.36 12.26
N ILE A 73 8.55 -12.04 12.57
CA ILE A 73 9.58 -12.37 11.60
C ILE A 73 9.20 -13.67 10.88
N LYS A 74 8.92 -13.60 9.57
CA LYS A 74 8.83 -14.79 8.71
C LYS A 74 10.18 -15.01 8.03
N GLY A 75 10.82 -16.13 8.37
CA GLY A 75 12.13 -16.52 7.84
C GLY A 75 12.11 -16.88 6.35
N LEU A 76 13.20 -16.58 5.65
CA LEU A 76 13.44 -17.05 4.29
C LEU A 76 13.88 -18.54 4.35
N TYR A 77 13.12 -19.44 3.73
CA TYR A 77 13.52 -20.83 3.60
C TYR A 77 14.54 -20.99 2.46
N GLY A 78 15.68 -21.60 2.80
CA GLY A 78 16.94 -21.51 2.06
C GLY A 78 16.92 -22.12 0.64
N SER A 79 17.40 -21.35 -0.34
CA SER A 79 17.84 -21.86 -1.62
C SER A 79 19.35 -22.13 -1.61
N LYS A 80 19.82 -23.23 -2.23
CA LYS A 80 21.25 -23.58 -2.33
C LYS A 80 22.05 -22.69 -3.31
N ARG A 81 21.50 -21.56 -3.78
CA ARG A 81 22.14 -20.67 -4.76
C ARG A 81 22.64 -19.37 -4.10
N TYR A 82 23.70 -19.47 -3.31
CA TYR A 82 24.22 -18.37 -2.48
C TYR A 82 24.54 -17.09 -3.26
N LYS A 83 25.12 -17.21 -4.46
CA LYS A 83 25.44 -16.05 -5.32
C LYS A 83 24.20 -15.26 -5.76
N VAL A 84 23.13 -15.96 -6.15
CA VAL A 84 21.87 -15.32 -6.58
C VAL A 84 21.15 -14.72 -5.38
N THR A 85 21.12 -15.45 -4.27
CA THR A 85 20.57 -14.95 -3.00
C THR A 85 21.30 -13.69 -2.55
N ALA A 86 22.64 -13.68 -2.54
CA ALA A 86 23.46 -12.52 -2.19
C ALA A 86 23.16 -11.32 -3.09
N ARG A 87 23.13 -11.49 -4.42
CA ARG A 87 22.77 -10.41 -5.35
C ARG A 87 21.39 -9.81 -5.09
N ARG A 88 20.40 -10.64 -4.78
CA ARG A 88 19.02 -10.17 -4.49
C ARG A 88 18.95 -9.43 -3.17
N ILE A 89 19.65 -9.91 -2.14
CA ILE A 89 19.76 -9.23 -0.85
C ILE A 89 20.47 -7.89 -1.03
N ILE A 90 21.60 -7.87 -1.75
CA ILE A 90 22.36 -6.64 -2.00
C ILE A 90 21.54 -5.64 -2.80
N GLY A 91 20.91 -6.11 -3.86
CA GLY A 91 19.96 -5.34 -4.66
C GLY A 91 18.86 -4.74 -3.79
N GLY A 92 18.25 -5.56 -2.94
CA GLY A 92 17.14 -5.19 -2.07
C GLY A 92 17.51 -4.25 -0.90
N LYS A 93 18.74 -4.33 -0.39
CA LYS A 93 19.19 -3.56 0.78
C LYS A 93 20.02 -2.36 0.37
N TRP A 94 21.20 -2.55 -0.22
CA TRP A 94 22.14 -1.45 -0.44
C TRP A 94 21.97 -0.79 -1.80
N ALA A 95 21.63 -1.56 -2.84
CA ALA A 95 21.32 -1.00 -4.15
C ALA A 95 19.92 -0.36 -4.24
N LEU A 96 19.21 -0.24 -3.11
CA LEU A 96 17.91 0.43 -2.97
C LEU A 96 18.02 1.54 -1.92
N ASN A 97 18.23 2.77 -2.39
CA ASN A 97 18.28 3.99 -1.57
C ASN A 97 19.22 3.88 -0.35
N ASN A 98 20.36 3.19 -0.48
CA ASN A 98 21.29 2.90 0.61
C ASN A 98 20.63 2.23 1.84
N GLY A 99 19.60 1.41 1.61
CA GLY A 99 18.87 0.71 2.67
C GLY A 99 17.79 1.52 3.36
N GLN A 100 17.58 2.77 2.94
CA GLN A 100 16.50 3.64 3.41
C GLN A 100 15.22 3.37 2.63
N ALA A 101 14.72 2.14 2.75
CA ALA A 101 13.44 1.72 2.20
C ALA A 101 12.72 0.80 3.19
N CYS A 102 11.42 1.06 3.44
CA CYS A 102 10.61 0.26 4.36
C CYS A 102 10.47 -1.22 3.96
N ILE A 103 10.76 -1.55 2.70
CA ILE A 103 10.73 -2.91 2.15
C ILE A 103 12.11 -3.55 2.02
N ALA A 104 13.17 -2.86 2.45
CA ALA A 104 14.52 -3.37 2.40
C ALA A 104 14.66 -4.59 3.32
N ALA A 105 15.58 -5.50 3.00
CA ALA A 105 15.89 -6.62 3.89
C ALA A 105 16.54 -6.10 5.18
N ASP A 106 15.80 -6.10 6.29
CA ASP A 106 16.32 -5.58 7.57
C ASP A 106 17.27 -6.55 8.27
N HIS A 107 16.93 -7.84 8.25
CA HIS A 107 17.71 -8.89 8.89
C HIS A 107 17.61 -10.19 8.10
N ILE A 108 18.64 -11.02 8.22
CA ILE A 108 18.70 -12.34 7.59
C ILE A 108 18.68 -13.38 8.70
N ILE A 109 17.71 -14.29 8.66
CA ILE A 109 17.70 -15.48 9.49
C ILE A 109 18.16 -16.67 8.64
N THR A 110 19.20 -17.36 9.08
CA THR A 110 19.74 -18.54 8.41
C THR A 110 20.32 -19.51 9.45
N THR A 111 20.55 -20.76 9.05
CA THR A 111 21.19 -21.75 9.92
C THR A 111 22.68 -21.46 10.09
N LYS A 112 23.28 -21.92 11.20
CA LYS A 112 24.68 -21.66 11.56
C LYS A 112 25.64 -22.18 10.48
N GLU A 113 25.30 -23.28 9.83
CA GLU A 113 26.11 -23.92 8.79
C GLU A 113 26.13 -23.11 7.48
N VAL A 114 25.09 -22.32 7.23
CA VAL A 114 24.92 -21.53 5.99
C VAL A 114 25.44 -20.11 6.15
N ALA A 115 25.38 -19.54 7.37
CA ALA A 115 25.83 -18.19 7.67
C ALA A 115 27.20 -17.81 7.07
N PRO A 116 28.29 -18.58 7.28
CA PRO A 116 29.60 -18.20 6.72
C PRO A 116 29.61 -18.17 5.18
N LYS A 117 28.97 -19.15 4.54
CA LYS A 117 28.89 -19.24 3.06
C LYS A 117 28.14 -18.06 2.46
N LEU A 118 27.10 -17.59 3.16
CA LEU A 118 26.32 -16.43 2.72
C LEU A 118 27.11 -15.12 2.91
N ILE A 119 27.82 -14.97 4.03
CA ILE A 119 28.66 -13.80 4.30
C ILE A 119 29.74 -13.66 3.22
N ASP A 120 30.41 -14.74 2.84
CA ASP A 120 31.44 -14.71 1.81
C ASP A 120 30.86 -14.33 0.44
N ALA A 121 29.68 -14.87 0.09
CA ALA A 121 28.98 -14.49 -1.13
C ALA A 121 28.54 -13.02 -1.13
N LEU A 122 28.10 -12.49 0.01
CA LEU A 122 27.71 -11.08 0.16
C LEU A 122 28.91 -10.14 -0.03
N LYS A 123 30.04 -10.41 0.63
CA LYS A 123 31.27 -9.62 0.47
C LYS A 123 31.70 -9.55 -0.99
N LEU A 124 31.77 -10.70 -1.65
CA LEU A 124 32.20 -10.80 -3.04
C LEU A 124 31.28 -10.05 -4.01
N GLU A 125 29.97 -10.12 -3.81
CA GLU A 125 29.02 -9.46 -4.70
C GLU A 125 28.85 -7.95 -4.38
N LEU A 126 29.08 -7.51 -3.14
CA LEU A 126 29.10 -6.09 -2.77
C LEU A 126 30.24 -5.36 -3.48
N GLU A 127 31.45 -5.91 -3.44
CA GLU A 127 32.61 -5.33 -4.14
C GLU A 127 32.40 -5.29 -5.66
N LYS A 128 31.64 -6.25 -6.23
CA LYS A 128 31.28 -6.22 -7.65
C LYS A 128 30.22 -5.18 -7.98
N PHE A 129 29.31 -4.90 -7.06
CA PHE A 129 28.23 -3.94 -7.26
C PHE A 129 28.73 -2.50 -7.15
N PHE A 130 29.57 -2.21 -6.14
CA PHE A 130 29.92 -0.83 -5.79
C PHE A 130 31.43 -0.56 -5.85
N GLY A 131 32.23 -1.53 -6.26
CA GLY A 131 33.68 -1.44 -6.20
C GLY A 131 34.24 -1.55 -4.78
N LYS A 132 35.53 -1.27 -4.64
CA LYS A 132 36.23 -1.29 -3.33
C LYS A 132 35.90 -0.09 -2.45
N ASP A 133 35.47 1.01 -3.07
CA ASP A 133 35.02 2.21 -2.39
C ASP A 133 33.59 2.53 -2.85
N PRO A 134 32.57 2.12 -2.07
CA PRO A 134 31.18 2.34 -2.45
C PRO A 134 30.76 3.81 -2.53
N LEU A 135 31.50 4.74 -1.90
CA LEU A 135 31.15 6.16 -1.86
C LEU A 135 31.39 6.86 -3.20
N ILE A 136 32.24 6.29 -4.06
CA ILE A 136 32.54 6.82 -5.40
C ILE A 136 31.74 6.14 -6.51
N SER A 137 30.85 5.21 -6.17
CA SER A 137 30.03 4.48 -7.14
C SER A 137 29.05 5.42 -7.86
N GLU A 138 29.07 5.42 -9.19
CA GLU A 138 28.14 6.20 -10.02
C GLU A 138 26.74 5.57 -10.12
N ASP A 139 26.60 4.31 -9.72
CA ASP A 139 25.35 3.55 -9.83
C ASP A 139 24.29 4.02 -8.84
N LEU A 140 23.16 4.51 -9.36
CA LEU A 140 22.02 4.94 -8.57
C LEU A 140 20.95 3.84 -8.43
N PRO A 141 20.52 3.54 -7.20
CA PRO A 141 19.36 2.71 -6.91
C PRO A 141 18.07 3.08 -7.63
N ARG A 142 17.28 2.08 -8.07
CA ARG A 142 15.90 2.28 -8.52
C ARG A 142 14.97 1.21 -7.97
N ILE A 143 13.83 1.64 -7.42
CA ILE A 143 12.74 0.74 -7.01
C ILE A 143 11.93 0.38 -8.26
N VAL A 144 11.72 -0.92 -8.47
CA VAL A 144 10.77 -1.44 -9.48
C VAL A 144 9.51 -1.90 -8.75
N ALA A 145 8.37 -1.35 -9.14
CA ALA A 145 7.07 -1.73 -8.60
C ALA A 145 6.12 -2.14 -9.74
N ASN A 146 5.22 -3.08 -9.46
CA ASN A 146 4.24 -3.58 -10.42
C ASN A 146 2.89 -2.90 -10.18
N PRO A 147 2.32 -2.18 -11.16
CA PRO A 147 1.08 -1.45 -10.97
C PRO A 147 -0.19 -2.30 -10.85
N HIS A 148 -0.09 -3.60 -11.13
CA HIS A 148 -1.21 -4.53 -11.00
C HIS A 148 -1.28 -5.19 -9.63
N LEU A 149 -0.36 -4.89 -8.71
CA LEU A 149 -0.37 -5.43 -7.35
C LEU A 149 -0.68 -4.32 -6.33
N PRO A 150 -1.55 -4.58 -5.34
CA PRO A 150 -1.76 -3.65 -4.25
C PRO A 150 -0.49 -3.57 -3.40
N PHE A 151 -0.05 -2.35 -3.10
CA PHE A 151 1.09 -2.10 -2.23
C PHE A 151 0.62 -1.42 -0.94
N GLY A 152 0.84 -2.08 0.20
CA GLY A 152 0.40 -1.60 1.49
C GLY A 152 0.82 -2.53 2.63
N GLY A 153 0.74 -2.03 3.85
CA GLY A 153 1.02 -2.79 5.07
C GLY A 153 -0.18 -3.56 5.57
N VAL A 154 0.07 -4.41 6.57
CA VAL A 154 -0.96 -5.03 7.41
C VAL A 154 -0.52 -4.92 8.88
N GLY A 155 -1.47 -4.59 9.75
CA GLY A 155 -1.21 -4.34 11.17
C GLY A 155 -0.37 -3.06 11.35
N GLU A 156 0.69 -3.15 12.11
CA GLU A 156 1.55 -1.99 12.42
C GLU A 156 2.44 -1.53 11.25
N SER A 157 2.61 -2.36 10.22
CA SER A 157 3.26 -1.94 8.98
C SER A 157 2.37 -1.00 8.14
N GLY A 158 1.10 -0.84 8.56
CA GLY A 158 0.12 0.04 7.94
C GLY A 158 -1.21 -0.65 7.67
N ILE A 159 -2.17 0.14 7.21
CA ILE A 159 -3.48 -0.32 6.75
C ILE A 159 -3.78 0.27 5.37
N GLY A 160 -4.58 -0.45 4.58
CA GLY A 160 -4.90 -0.07 3.21
C GLY A 160 -3.79 -0.40 2.23
N ALA A 161 -4.04 -0.10 0.95
CA ALA A 161 -3.08 -0.28 -0.12
C ALA A 161 -3.31 0.75 -1.22
N CYS A 162 -2.24 1.11 -1.91
CA CYS A 162 -2.26 1.95 -3.09
C CYS A 162 -1.53 1.24 -4.24
N HIS A 163 -1.35 1.95 -5.36
CA HIS A 163 -0.80 1.52 -6.65
C HIS A 163 -1.86 1.09 -7.69
N GLY A 164 -1.76 1.63 -8.91
CA GLY A 164 -2.66 1.37 -10.02
C GLY A 164 -4.12 1.63 -9.68
N LYS A 165 -4.96 0.65 -10.05
CA LYS A 165 -6.39 0.65 -9.74
C LYS A 165 -6.67 0.72 -8.23
N PHE A 166 -5.77 0.21 -7.39
CA PHE A 166 -5.97 0.20 -5.94
C PHE A 166 -5.91 1.61 -5.38
N SER A 167 -5.09 2.52 -5.93
CA SER A 167 -5.14 3.94 -5.58
C SER A 167 -6.51 4.55 -5.89
N PHE A 168 -7.02 4.35 -7.12
CA PHE A 168 -8.33 4.87 -7.52
C PHE A 168 -9.45 4.36 -6.59
N ASP A 169 -9.45 3.05 -6.30
CA ASP A 169 -10.44 2.45 -5.40
C ASP A 169 -10.29 2.99 -3.96
N THR A 170 -9.05 3.15 -3.47
CA THR A 170 -8.74 3.68 -2.13
C THR A 170 -9.22 5.11 -1.97
N PHE A 171 -9.17 5.93 -3.02
CA PHE A 171 -9.62 7.33 -2.97
C PHE A 171 -11.07 7.55 -3.43
N SER A 172 -11.72 6.54 -3.99
CA SER A 172 -13.14 6.59 -4.35
C SER A 172 -14.06 6.10 -3.22
N HIS A 173 -15.34 6.48 -3.27
CA HIS A 173 -16.40 5.85 -2.48
C HIS A 173 -17.32 5.03 -3.39
N LYS A 174 -17.31 3.70 -3.21
CA LYS A 174 -18.16 2.79 -4.00
C LYS A 174 -19.60 2.85 -3.50
N LYS A 175 -20.41 3.70 -4.13
CA LYS A 175 -21.84 3.87 -3.82
C LYS A 175 -22.68 2.81 -4.52
N ALA A 176 -23.21 1.85 -3.76
CA ALA A 176 -24.17 0.88 -4.29
C ALA A 176 -25.49 1.55 -4.63
N VAL A 177 -25.99 1.34 -5.85
CA VAL A 177 -27.28 1.84 -6.33
C VAL A 177 -28.09 0.67 -6.86
N LEU A 178 -29.28 0.46 -6.30
CA LEU A 178 -30.24 -0.52 -6.79
C LEU A 178 -31.39 0.22 -7.47
N TYR A 179 -31.51 0.07 -8.78
CA TYR A 179 -32.69 0.49 -9.52
C TYR A 179 -33.69 -0.66 -9.60
N ARG A 180 -34.94 -0.41 -9.21
CA ARG A 180 -36.03 -1.40 -9.25
C ARG A 180 -37.25 -0.77 -9.92
N SER A 181 -37.78 -1.46 -10.93
CA SER A 181 -39.07 -1.14 -11.52
C SER A 181 -40.21 -1.53 -10.56
N PHE A 182 -41.39 -0.93 -10.75
CA PHE A 182 -42.62 -1.38 -10.08
C PHE A 182 -43.09 -2.77 -10.55
N ALA A 183 -42.62 -3.25 -11.71
CA ALA A 183 -42.91 -4.59 -12.19
C ALA A 183 -42.17 -5.65 -11.37
N GLY A 184 -42.88 -6.73 -11.00
CA GLY A 184 -42.32 -7.84 -10.21
C GLY A 184 -42.16 -7.55 -8.71
N ASP A 185 -42.90 -6.56 -8.20
CA ASP A 185 -43.01 -6.34 -6.76
C ASP A 185 -43.83 -7.47 -6.11
N ALA A 186 -43.15 -8.34 -5.39
CA ALA A 186 -43.75 -9.56 -4.88
C ALA A 186 -44.60 -9.26 -3.63
N PRO A 187 -45.92 -9.53 -3.64
CA PRO A 187 -46.77 -9.39 -2.45
C PRO A 187 -46.25 -10.21 -1.26
N ALA A 188 -45.44 -11.24 -1.55
CA ALA A 188 -44.74 -12.07 -0.58
C ALA A 188 -43.86 -11.26 0.41
N ARG A 189 -43.35 -10.08 -0.01
CA ARG A 189 -42.54 -9.17 0.81
C ARG A 189 -43.36 -8.34 1.80
N TYR A 190 -44.67 -8.20 1.61
CA TYR A 190 -45.49 -7.30 2.44
C TYR A 190 -46.28 -8.07 3.52
N PRO A 191 -46.54 -7.48 4.70
CA PRO A 191 -47.40 -8.10 5.72
C PRO A 191 -48.87 -8.21 5.23
N PRO A 192 -49.72 -9.06 5.87
CA PRO A 192 -49.41 -9.92 7.01
C PRO A 192 -48.72 -11.23 6.64
N TYR A 193 -47.78 -11.66 7.47
CA TYR A 193 -47.00 -12.88 7.25
C TYR A 193 -47.63 -14.11 7.92
N LYS A 194 -48.52 -14.80 7.20
CA LYS A 194 -49.11 -16.07 7.67
C LYS A 194 -48.03 -17.17 7.75
N PRO A 195 -48.19 -18.21 8.60
CA PRO A 195 -47.18 -19.27 8.79
C PRO A 195 -46.69 -19.93 7.48
N ARG A 196 -47.60 -20.17 6.52
CA ARG A 196 -47.27 -20.70 5.18
C ARG A 196 -46.38 -19.75 4.36
N LYS A 197 -46.69 -18.45 4.38
CA LYS A 197 -45.93 -17.41 3.69
C LYS A 197 -44.53 -17.24 4.27
N LEU A 198 -44.39 -17.31 5.59
CA LEU A 198 -43.09 -17.33 6.26
C LEU A 198 -42.28 -18.58 5.92
N ARG A 199 -42.92 -19.75 5.88
CA ARG A 199 -42.25 -21.01 5.52
C ARG A 199 -41.70 -20.96 4.08
N LEU A 200 -42.51 -20.47 3.14
CA LEU A 200 -42.09 -20.25 1.75
C LEU A 200 -40.97 -19.22 1.62
N LEU A 201 -41.06 -18.08 2.32
CA LEU A 201 -40.03 -17.04 2.29
C LEU A 201 -38.69 -17.55 2.87
N LYS A 202 -38.74 -18.32 3.96
CA LYS A 202 -37.55 -18.95 4.57
C LYS A 202 -36.92 -19.99 3.65
N ALA A 203 -37.73 -20.82 3.00
CA ALA A 203 -37.24 -21.80 2.01
C ALA A 203 -36.56 -21.09 0.82
N LEU A 204 -37.16 -20.01 0.31
CA LEU A 204 -36.61 -19.23 -0.80
C LEU A 204 -35.32 -18.47 -0.45
N LEU A 205 -35.23 -17.87 0.74
CA LEU A 205 -34.03 -17.16 1.19
C LEU A 205 -32.92 -18.11 1.66
N GLY A 206 -33.29 -19.28 2.19
CA GLY A 206 -32.36 -20.29 2.71
C GLY A 206 -31.89 -21.31 1.66
N GLY A 207 -32.50 -21.37 0.48
CA GLY A 207 -32.14 -22.32 -0.58
C GLY A 207 -32.60 -23.76 -0.35
N ASP A 208 -33.32 -24.04 0.74
CA ASP A 208 -33.79 -25.37 1.11
C ASP A 208 -35.25 -25.61 0.73
N ILE A 209 -35.46 -26.39 -0.34
CA ILE A 209 -36.78 -26.76 -0.87
C ILE A 209 -37.51 -27.77 0.05
N ILE A 210 -36.79 -28.42 0.97
CA ILE A 210 -37.30 -29.49 1.85
C ILE A 210 -38.25 -28.95 2.93
N GLY A 211 -38.19 -27.64 3.24
CA GLY A 211 -39.08 -26.99 4.21
C GLY A 211 -40.50 -26.69 3.71
N ILE A 212 -40.89 -27.11 2.50
CA ILE A 212 -42.17 -26.73 1.85
C ILE A 212 -43.30 -27.78 2.08
N SER A 213 -43.01 -28.93 2.70
CA SER A 213 -44.02 -29.96 3.00
C SER A 213 -45.03 -29.49 4.08
N PRO A 214 -46.30 -29.98 4.09
CA PRO A 214 -47.38 -29.54 4.99
C PRO A 214 -47.02 -29.51 6.47
#